data_AF-A0ABD7EEM1-F1
#
_entry.id   AF-A0ABD7EEM1-F1
#
_cell.length_a   1.000
_cell.length_b   1.000
_cell.length_c   1.000
_cell.angle_alpha   90.00
_cell.angle_beta   90.00
_cell.angle_gamma   90.00
#
_symmetry.space_group_name_H-M   'P 1'
#
loop_
_entity.id
_entity.type
_entity.pdbx_description
1 polymer ?
#
loop_
_entity_poly.entity_id
_entity_poly.type
_entity_poly.pdbx_seq_one_letter_code
_entity_poly.pdbx_strand_id
1 'polypeptide(L)'
;MLEFAEHAIVQGKGAEPELGLDVIGEGNGPQSLQFLTELVRWQRGMDAGQGESYTCYLLSKGNAILPYLEQMDPAALRQKCVAEFNGRKYGLKSSDNVDYICRSEKNIRLKKADIIAGIRDGIVCNNEDW
;
A
#
# COMPACT_ATOMS: atom_id res chain seq x y z
N MET A 1 -16.81 10.86 18.86
CA MET A 1 -17.24 9.60 18.23
C MET A 1 -17.65 10.00 16.82
N LEU A 2 -16.72 9.92 15.87
CA LEU A 2 -16.91 10.43 14.51
C LEU A 2 -16.81 9.23 13.56
N GLU A 3 -17.95 8.89 12.99
CA GLU A 3 -18.12 7.97 11.89
C GLU A 3 -17.44 8.56 10.65
N PHE A 4 -16.52 7.81 10.06
CA PHE A 4 -15.93 8.16 8.77
C PHE A 4 -16.46 7.24 7.69
N ALA A 5 -17.42 7.80 6.94
CA ALA A 5 -17.60 7.66 5.50
C ALA A 5 -17.69 6.24 4.93
N GLU A 6 -18.87 5.63 5.06
CA GLU A 6 -19.51 5.05 3.89
C GLU A 6 -19.75 6.17 2.85
N HIS A 7 -19.62 5.86 1.55
CA HIS A 7 -19.84 6.69 0.35
C HIS A 7 -18.58 7.11 -0.43
N ALA A 8 -18.06 6.19 -1.25
CA ALA A 8 -17.60 6.47 -2.61
C ALA A 8 -17.42 5.14 -3.39
N ILE A 9 -18.53 4.55 -3.83
CA ILE A 9 -18.53 3.53 -4.88
C ILE A 9 -18.94 4.25 -6.17
N VAL A 10 -17.97 4.68 -6.98
CA VAL A 10 -18.26 5.09 -8.37
C VAL A 10 -18.08 3.88 -9.28
N GLN A 11 -19.21 3.40 -9.77
CA GLN A 11 -19.34 2.39 -10.81
C GLN A 11 -18.95 2.99 -12.17
N GLY A 12 -17.75 2.69 -12.65
CA GLY A 12 -17.34 2.90 -14.04
C GLY A 12 -17.16 1.55 -14.75
N LYS A 13 -17.94 1.31 -15.81
CA LYS A 13 -17.83 0.10 -16.64
C LYS A 13 -16.38 -0.09 -17.13
N GLY A 14 -15.76 -1.20 -16.75
CA GLY A 14 -14.53 -1.71 -17.38
C GLY A 14 -13.20 -1.27 -16.77
N ALA A 15 -13.18 -0.61 -15.61
CA ALA A 15 -11.95 -0.32 -14.88
C ALA A 15 -11.68 -1.43 -13.85
N GLU A 16 -10.51 -2.07 -13.94
CA GLU A 16 -9.92 -2.75 -12.79
C GLU A 16 -9.92 -1.79 -11.60
N PRO A 17 -10.19 -2.24 -10.37
CA PRO A 17 -10.40 -1.34 -9.24
C PRO A 17 -9.13 -0.50 -8.96
N GLU A 18 -9.11 0.72 -9.49
CA GLU A 18 -8.27 1.87 -9.17
C GLU A 18 -8.54 2.28 -7.70
N LEU A 19 -8.20 1.39 -6.76
CA LEU A 19 -8.48 1.55 -5.32
C LEU A 19 -7.27 2.08 -4.54
N GLY A 20 -6.16 2.33 -5.23
CA GLY A 20 -4.85 2.44 -4.62
C GLY A 20 -4.42 3.82 -4.14
N LEU A 21 -4.45 4.81 -5.03
CA LEU A 21 -3.77 6.10 -4.80
C LEU A 21 -4.72 7.28 -4.64
N ASP A 22 -5.79 7.35 -5.44
CA ASP A 22 -6.75 8.47 -5.41
C ASP A 22 -7.51 8.62 -4.09
N VAL A 23 -7.64 7.52 -3.32
CA VAL A 23 -8.38 7.55 -2.05
C VAL A 23 -7.46 7.86 -0.85
N ILE A 24 -6.13 7.67 -0.94
CA ILE A 24 -5.29 7.55 0.29
C ILE A 24 -3.89 8.18 0.25
N GLY A 25 -3.43 8.73 -0.88
CA GLY A 25 -2.05 9.19 -1.04
C GLY A 25 -1.72 10.59 -0.50
N GLU A 26 -2.61 11.58 -0.60
CA GLU A 26 -2.19 12.99 -0.53
C GLU A 26 -1.89 13.53 0.88
N GLY A 27 -2.27 12.79 1.93
CA GLY A 27 -2.08 13.22 3.32
C GLY A 27 -0.65 13.09 3.83
N ASN A 28 -0.18 14.07 4.61
CA ASN A 28 1.07 13.97 5.39
C ASN A 28 0.81 13.79 6.90
N GLY A 29 -0.44 13.52 7.28
CA GLY A 29 -0.82 13.26 8.68
C GLY A 29 -0.43 11.85 9.14
N PRO A 30 -0.30 11.61 10.46
CA PRO A 30 0.15 10.33 11.01
C PRO A 30 -0.62 9.10 10.51
N GLN A 31 -1.96 9.18 10.46
CA GLN A 31 -2.76 8.05 9.98
C GLN A 31 -2.55 7.78 8.48
N SER A 32 -2.35 8.83 7.68
CA SER A 32 -2.13 8.70 6.24
C SER A 32 -0.75 8.09 5.96
N LEU A 33 0.30 8.55 6.66
CA LEU A 33 1.64 7.97 6.55
C LEU A 33 1.67 6.50 7.01
N GLN A 34 1.01 6.18 8.11
CA GLN A 34 0.88 4.80 8.56
C GLN A 34 0.21 3.96 7.48
N PHE A 35 -0.98 4.36 7.02
CA PHE A 35 -1.72 3.61 6.02
C PHE A 35 -0.90 3.41 4.73
N LEU A 36 -0.23 4.47 4.27
CA LEU A 36 0.60 4.43 3.08
C LEU A 36 1.71 3.38 3.19
N THR A 37 2.38 3.28 4.34
CA THR A 37 3.39 2.23 4.56
C THR A 37 2.77 0.83 4.60
N GLU A 38 1.55 0.66 5.12
CA GLU A 38 0.88 -0.64 5.19
C GLU A 38 0.42 -1.18 3.83
N LEU A 39 0.36 -0.34 2.78
CA LEU A 39 0.03 -0.78 1.42
C LEU A 39 1.04 -1.80 0.86
N VAL A 40 2.25 -1.88 1.44
CA VAL A 40 3.27 -2.88 1.10
C VAL A 40 2.79 -4.34 1.22
N ARG A 41 1.69 -4.56 1.96
CA ARG A 41 1.05 -5.88 2.12
C ARG A 41 0.45 -6.42 0.82
N TRP A 42 0.17 -5.56 -0.16
CA TRP A 42 -0.39 -5.95 -1.45
C TRP A 42 0.71 -6.36 -2.44
N GLN A 43 0.45 -7.42 -3.19
CA GLN A 43 1.31 -7.94 -4.26
C GLN A 43 0.90 -7.37 -5.63
N ARG A 44 -0.40 -7.11 -5.84
CA ARG A 44 -0.98 -6.47 -7.02
C ARG A 44 -1.95 -5.35 -6.61
N GLY A 45 -1.86 -4.21 -7.28
CA GLY A 45 -3.00 -3.36 -7.61
C GLY A 45 -3.68 -2.63 -6.45
N MET A 46 -2.92 -2.11 -5.49
CA MET A 46 -3.30 -0.89 -4.74
C MET A 46 -2.25 0.23 -4.90
N ASP A 47 -1.36 0.02 -5.85
CA ASP A 47 -0.48 0.93 -6.53
C ASP A 47 -1.20 1.23 -7.85
N ALA A 48 -1.93 2.34 -7.94
CA ALA A 48 -2.49 2.78 -9.21
C ALA A 48 -1.33 2.94 -10.21
N GLY A 49 -1.20 2.01 -11.15
CA GLY A 49 -0.10 1.98 -12.12
C GLY A 49 1.30 1.78 -11.52
N GLN A 50 1.82 0.56 -11.65
CA GLN A 50 3.26 0.22 -11.57
C GLN A 50 3.91 0.26 -10.17
N GLY A 51 4.43 -0.87 -9.70
CA GLY A 51 5.09 -0.98 -8.39
C GLY A 51 6.35 -0.10 -8.18
N GLU A 52 6.82 0.56 -9.23
CA GLU A 52 7.85 1.62 -9.17
C GLU A 52 7.27 2.93 -8.62
N SER A 53 6.07 3.36 -9.06
CA SER A 53 5.42 4.60 -8.60
C SER A 53 5.15 4.59 -7.09
N TYR A 54 4.70 3.46 -6.52
CA TYR A 54 4.47 3.32 -5.08
C TYR A 54 5.76 3.38 -4.25
N THR A 55 6.82 2.71 -4.73
CA THR A 55 8.10 2.71 -4.03
C THR A 55 8.70 4.11 -4.03
N CYS A 56 8.65 4.77 -5.18
CA CYS A 56 9.07 6.15 -5.34
C CYS A 56 8.24 7.13 -4.51
N TYR A 57 6.94 6.90 -4.41
CA TYR A 57 6.07 7.68 -3.55
C TYR A 57 6.45 7.56 -2.07
N LEU A 58 6.73 6.34 -1.58
CA LEU A 58 7.25 6.14 -0.22
C LEU A 58 8.60 6.85 -0.01
N LEU A 59 9.54 6.70 -0.96
CA LEU A 59 10.84 7.36 -0.89
C LEU A 59 10.70 8.89 -0.83
N SER A 60 9.74 9.47 -1.56
CA SER A 60 9.45 10.92 -1.52
C SER A 60 9.02 11.42 -0.14
N LYS A 61 8.42 10.57 0.71
CA LYS A 61 8.07 10.92 2.09
C LYS A 61 9.29 10.93 3.02
N GLY A 62 10.36 10.25 2.62
CA GLY A 62 11.65 10.24 3.31
C GLY A 62 11.54 9.88 4.80
N ASN A 63 12.21 10.66 5.65
CA ASN A 63 12.27 10.41 7.09
C ASN A 63 10.90 10.42 7.79
N ALA A 64 9.86 11.01 7.19
CA ALA A 64 8.53 11.06 7.80
C ALA A 64 7.89 9.68 7.96
N ILE A 65 8.24 8.72 7.10
CA ILE A 65 7.66 7.37 7.13
C ILE A 65 8.51 6.33 7.87
N LEU A 66 9.77 6.66 8.22
CA LEU A 66 10.69 5.72 8.88
C LEU A 66 10.12 5.09 10.16
N PRO A 67 9.50 5.86 11.10
CA PRO A 67 8.97 5.24 12.33
C PRO A 67 7.89 4.19 12.06
N TYR A 68 7.04 4.42 11.05
CA TYR A 68 5.98 3.48 10.68
C TYR A 68 6.56 2.24 10.01
N LEU A 69 7.55 2.41 9.11
CA LEU A 69 8.26 1.30 8.51
C LEU A 69 8.98 0.47 9.57
N GLU A 70 9.66 1.07 10.53
CA GLU A 70 10.41 0.38 11.58
C GLU A 70 9.49 -0.44 12.50
N GLN A 71 8.33 0.12 12.89
CA GLN A 71 7.33 -0.53 13.75
C GLN A 71 6.47 -1.58 13.02
N MET A 72 6.46 -1.58 11.70
CA MET A 72 5.67 -2.51 10.88
C MET A 72 6.02 -3.97 11.16
N ASP A 73 4.99 -4.78 11.43
CA ASP A 73 5.08 -6.24 11.53
C ASP A 73 4.64 -6.92 10.21
N PRO A 74 5.57 -7.55 9.48
CA PRO A 74 5.25 -8.26 8.25
C PRO A 74 4.21 -9.38 8.40
N ALA A 75 4.20 -10.08 9.54
CA ALA A 75 3.28 -11.20 9.77
C ALA A 75 1.85 -10.67 9.96
N ALA A 76 1.70 -9.64 10.80
CA ALA A 76 0.42 -8.96 11.01
C ALA A 76 -0.13 -8.37 9.70
N LEU A 77 0.72 -7.77 8.87
CA LEU A 77 0.30 -7.23 7.57
C LEU A 77 -0.17 -8.30 6.59
N ARG A 78 0.51 -9.46 6.52
CA ARG A 78 0.04 -10.59 5.71
C ARG A 78 -1.34 -11.03 6.19
N GLN A 79 -1.52 -11.21 7.49
CA GLN A 79 -2.80 -11.63 8.08
C GLN A 79 -3.92 -10.62 7.80
N LYS A 80 -3.63 -9.32 7.93
CA LYS A 80 -4.56 -8.24 7.58
C LYS A 80 -5.02 -8.36 6.14
N CYS A 81 -4.09 -8.54 5.19
CA CYS A 81 -4.43 -8.71 3.78
C CYS A 81 -5.30 -9.95 3.53
N VAL A 82 -4.97 -11.11 4.14
CA VAL A 82 -5.81 -12.32 4.04
C VAL A 82 -7.22 -12.07 4.58
N ALA A 83 -7.35 -11.37 5.70
CA ALA A 83 -8.65 -11.06 6.30
C ALA A 83 -9.46 -10.12 5.38
N GLU A 84 -8.82 -9.12 4.78
CA GLU A 84 -9.45 -8.21 3.81
C GLU A 84 -9.89 -8.95 2.54
N PHE A 85 -9.05 -9.88 2.05
CA PHE A 85 -9.35 -10.77 0.93
C PHE A 85 -10.55 -11.69 1.21
N ASN A 86 -10.53 -12.41 2.33
CA ASN A 86 -11.62 -13.31 2.73
C ASN A 86 -12.92 -12.54 3.01
N GLY A 87 -12.82 -11.32 3.51
CA GLY A 87 -13.92 -10.39 3.69
C GLY A 87 -14.44 -9.76 2.39
N ARG A 88 -13.84 -10.06 1.23
CA ARG A 88 -14.19 -9.53 -0.09
C ARG A 88 -14.20 -8.00 -0.12
N LYS A 89 -13.32 -7.39 0.68
CA LYS A 89 -13.16 -5.93 0.69
C LYS A 89 -12.62 -5.47 -0.66
N TYR A 90 -12.85 -4.21 -1.00
CA TYR A 90 -12.23 -3.58 -2.17
C TYR A 90 -12.58 -4.26 -3.51
N GLY A 91 -13.72 -4.95 -3.59
CA GLY A 91 -14.14 -5.65 -4.82
C GLY A 91 -13.40 -6.95 -5.11
N LEU A 92 -12.58 -7.46 -4.17
CA LEU A 92 -11.86 -8.72 -4.31
C LEU A 92 -12.82 -9.90 -4.49
N LYS A 93 -12.49 -10.80 -5.42
CA LYS A 93 -13.32 -11.97 -5.73
C LYS A 93 -12.74 -13.20 -5.06
N SER A 94 -13.61 -14.11 -4.61
CA SER A 94 -13.17 -15.38 -4.03
C SER A 94 -12.47 -16.30 -5.03
N SER A 95 -12.58 -16.02 -6.33
CA SER A 95 -11.87 -16.73 -7.40
C SER A 95 -10.41 -16.28 -7.57
N ASP A 96 -10.03 -15.14 -7.00
CA ASP A 96 -8.67 -14.62 -7.11
C ASP A 96 -7.72 -15.48 -6.24
N ASN A 97 -6.45 -15.55 -6.62
CA ASN A 97 -5.46 -16.24 -5.81
C ASN A 97 -4.94 -15.29 -4.73
N VAL A 98 -5.12 -15.66 -3.46
CA VAL A 98 -4.67 -14.87 -2.31
C VAL A 98 -3.17 -14.57 -2.34
N ASP A 99 -2.34 -15.44 -2.90
CA ASP A 99 -0.88 -15.22 -3.01
C ASP A 99 -0.50 -14.31 -4.19
N TYR A 100 -1.40 -14.12 -5.17
CA TYR A 100 -1.24 -13.09 -6.20
C TYR A 100 -1.73 -11.71 -5.76
N ILE A 101 -2.61 -11.66 -4.76
CA ILE A 101 -3.16 -10.41 -4.21
C ILE A 101 -2.34 -9.93 -3.01
N CYS A 102 -2.02 -10.83 -2.09
CA CYS A 102 -1.35 -10.50 -0.85
C CYS A 102 0.10 -10.96 -0.87
N ARG A 103 1.00 -10.02 -0.59
CA ARG A 103 2.44 -10.27 -0.54
C ARG A 103 2.78 -11.19 0.62
N SER A 104 3.68 -12.15 0.39
CA SER A 104 4.17 -13.03 1.46
C SER A 104 4.88 -12.26 2.56
N GLU A 105 4.90 -12.79 3.79
CA GLU A 105 5.63 -12.18 4.91
C GLU A 105 7.10 -11.91 4.55
N LYS A 106 7.74 -12.88 3.90
CA LYS A 106 9.13 -12.76 3.42
C LYS A 106 9.30 -11.56 2.49
N ASN A 107 8.39 -11.38 1.53
CA ASN A 107 8.49 -10.30 0.55
C ASN A 107 8.10 -8.94 1.14
N ILE A 108 7.21 -8.89 2.14
CA ILE A 108 6.94 -7.68 2.92
C ILE A 108 8.21 -7.25 3.67
N ARG A 109 8.89 -8.21 4.32
CA ARG A 109 10.14 -7.95 5.04
C ARG A 109 11.24 -7.41 4.11
N LEU A 110 11.41 -8.00 2.93
CA LEU A 110 12.38 -7.54 1.93
C LEU A 110 12.05 -6.11 1.46
N LYS A 111 10.80 -5.86 1.04
CA LYS A 111 10.43 -4.52 0.57
C LYS A 111 10.57 -3.46 1.65
N LYS A 112 10.17 -3.76 2.90
CA LYS A 112 10.40 -2.89 4.07
C LYS A 112 11.88 -2.53 4.20
N ALA A 113 12.78 -3.51 4.12
CA ALA A 113 14.21 -3.27 4.21
C ALA A 113 14.73 -2.40 3.06
N ASP A 114 14.29 -2.67 1.83
CA ASP A 114 14.69 -1.91 0.64
C ASP A 114 14.27 -0.43 0.73
N ILE A 115 13.04 -0.16 1.18
CA ILE A 115 12.54 1.22 1.34
C ILE A 115 13.31 1.94 2.44
N ILE A 116 13.55 1.30 3.59
CA ILE A 116 14.33 1.90 4.69
C ILE A 116 15.75 2.22 4.22
N ALA A 117 16.39 1.31 3.49
CA ALA A 117 17.72 1.53 2.93
C ALA A 117 17.69 2.72 1.96
N GLY A 118 16.74 2.75 1.03
CA GLY A 118 16.62 3.84 0.06
C GLY A 118 16.39 5.22 0.71
N ILE A 119 15.60 5.29 1.79
CA ILE A 119 15.43 6.54 2.55
C ILE A 119 16.76 6.97 3.21
N ARG A 120 17.48 6.02 3.81
CA ARG A 120 18.75 6.31 4.52
C ARG A 120 19.87 6.71 3.56
N ASP A 121 19.87 6.13 2.36
CA ASP A 121 20.83 6.42 1.30
C ASP A 121 20.45 7.70 0.52
N GLY A 122 19.29 8.31 0.82
CA GLY A 122 18.82 9.53 0.18
C GLY A 122 18.44 9.32 -1.29
N ILE A 123 17.96 8.12 -1.65
CA ILE A 123 17.49 7.82 -3.01
C ILE A 123 16.31 8.72 -3.35
N VAL A 124 16.41 9.41 -4.48
CA VAL A 124 15.35 10.22 -5.06
C VAL A 124 14.97 9.57 -6.39
N CYS A 125 13.69 9.25 -6.57
CA CYS A 125 13.19 8.82 -7.87
C CYS A 125 13.08 10.01 -8.82
N ASN A 126 13.43 9.80 -10.09
CA ASN A 126 13.38 10.86 -11.09
C ASN A 126 11.94 11.07 -11.56
N ASN A 127 11.70 12.21 -12.22
CA ASN A 127 10.40 12.56 -12.82
C ASN A 127 10.01 11.64 -14.02
N GLU A 128 10.67 10.51 -14.23
CA GLU A 128 10.29 9.49 -15.22
C GLU A 128 9.87 8.18 -14.54
N ASP A 129 10.01 8.09 -13.20
CA ASP A 129 9.78 6.88 -12.39
C ASP A 129 8.41 6.93 -11.65
N TRP A 130 7.50 7.82 -12.05
CA TRP A 130 6.15 8.00 -11.48
C TRP A 130 5.04 7.44 -12.36
#